data_AF-A0A518BTZ8-F1
#
_entry.id   AF-A0A518BTZ8-F1
#
_cell.length_a   1.000
_cell.length_b   1.000
_cell.length_c   1.000
_cell.angle_alpha   90.00
_cell.angle_beta   90.00
_cell.angle_gamma   90.00
#
_symmetry.space_group_name_H-M   'P 1'
#
loop_
_entity.id
_entity.type
_entity.pdbx_description
1 polymer ?
#
loop_
_entity_poly.entity_id
_entity_poly.type
_entity_poly.pdbx_seq_one_letter_code
_entity_poly.pdbx_strand_id
1 'polypeptide(L)'
;MRRIESPFADLVAVDKRARRLDLVWRQARPEERVELDIVAEVMRSRFTHSRSALLSPPTRDEADGPLRLGRIHHGRQELGYLGLHKHELMQDALFTGRSGSGKSTACLNLMIKLIDQDVPWTVIEIKQGLSPKLGRGFYSALEDLEPDRAFVVYAGRERYPLADSVEAIGLAEICSELTS
;
A
#
# COMPACT_ATOMS: atom_id res chain seq x y z
N MET A 1 -24.20 37.09 18.27
CA MET A 1 -23.57 36.03 19.07
C MET A 1 -22.50 35.37 18.21
N ARG A 2 -21.19 35.53 18.49
CA ARG A 2 -20.13 34.91 17.68
C ARG A 2 -20.13 33.40 17.95
N ARG A 3 -20.23 32.59 16.90
CA ARG A 3 -20.17 31.13 16.99
C ARG A 3 -18.72 30.76 17.36
N ILE A 4 -18.50 30.23 18.55
CA ILE A 4 -17.16 29.79 18.97
C ILE A 4 -16.85 28.50 18.19
N GLU A 5 -15.84 28.54 17.33
CA GLU A 5 -15.39 27.37 16.57
C GLU A 5 -14.56 26.45 17.46
N SER A 6 -14.72 25.14 17.23
CA SER A 6 -13.97 24.11 17.94
C SER A 6 -12.50 24.15 17.53
N PRO A 7 -11.56 24.05 18.49
CA PRO A 7 -10.14 23.98 18.19
C PRO A 7 -9.76 22.63 17.56
N PHE A 8 -10.67 21.68 17.40
CA PHE A 8 -10.40 20.43 16.70
C PHE A 8 -10.86 20.44 15.24
N ALA A 9 -11.62 21.45 14.81
CA ALA A 9 -12.26 21.47 13.49
C ALA A 9 -11.27 21.22 12.34
N ASP A 10 -10.06 21.78 12.46
CA ASP A 10 -9.01 21.69 11.46
C ASP A 10 -8.15 20.42 11.60
N LEU A 11 -8.27 19.72 12.74
CA LEU A 11 -7.61 18.45 13.07
C LEU A 11 -8.44 17.21 12.68
N VAL A 12 -9.77 17.34 12.58
CA VAL A 12 -10.68 16.21 12.24
C VAL A 12 -10.32 15.55 10.91
N ALA A 13 -9.76 16.31 9.96
CA ALA A 13 -9.35 15.82 8.65
C ALA A 13 -8.06 14.99 8.68
N VAL A 14 -7.21 15.17 9.71
CA VAL A 14 -5.86 14.58 9.76
C VAL A 14 -5.69 13.54 10.86
N ASP A 15 -6.58 13.49 11.85
CA ASP A 15 -6.56 12.50 12.93
C ASP A 15 -7.97 12.02 13.29
N LYS A 16 -8.20 10.70 13.20
CA LYS A 16 -9.49 10.08 13.56
C LYS A 16 -9.86 10.32 15.03
N ARG A 17 -8.88 10.50 15.93
CA ARG A 17 -9.10 10.83 17.35
C ARG A 17 -9.62 12.25 17.53
N ALA A 18 -9.17 13.19 16.67
CA ALA A 18 -9.63 14.57 16.70
C ALA A 18 -11.13 14.68 16.41
N ARG A 19 -11.71 13.77 15.61
CA ARG A 19 -13.17 13.71 15.39
C ARG A 19 -13.96 13.47 16.67
N ARG A 20 -13.47 12.57 17.53
CA ARG A 20 -14.10 12.26 18.82
C ARG A 20 -13.95 13.44 19.78
N LEU A 21 -12.77 14.06 19.82
CA LEU A 21 -12.50 15.22 20.68
C LEU A 21 -13.27 16.47 20.24
N ASP A 22 -13.49 16.67 18.93
CA ASP A 22 -14.35 17.73 18.38
C ASP A 22 -15.79 17.60 18.90
N LEU A 23 -16.32 16.37 18.92
CA LEU A 23 -17.66 16.12 19.45
C LEU A 23 -17.74 16.40 20.96
N VAL A 24 -16.73 15.95 21.72
CA VAL A 24 -16.64 16.20 23.16
C VAL A 24 -16.56 17.70 23.45
N TRP A 25 -15.71 18.44 22.75
CA TRP A 25 -15.57 19.89 22.94
C TRP A 25 -16.85 20.66 22.63
N ARG A 26 -17.59 20.27 21.58
CA ARG A 26 -18.88 20.89 21.24
C ARG A 26 -19.95 20.70 22.31
N GLN A 27 -19.88 19.60 23.05
CA GLN A 27 -20.82 19.26 24.13
C GLN A 27 -20.33 19.73 25.51
N ALA A 28 -19.03 20.03 25.65
CA ALA A 28 -18.42 20.48 26.89
C ALA A 28 -18.85 21.89 27.28
N ARG A 29 -18.98 22.09 28.60
CA ARG A 29 -19.23 23.40 29.21
C ARG A 29 -17.97 24.28 29.10
N PRO A 30 -18.11 25.62 29.14
CA PRO A 30 -16.96 26.52 28.99
C PRO A 30 -15.77 26.20 29.91
N GLU A 31 -16.02 25.80 31.15
CA GLU A 31 -15.01 25.41 32.14
C GLU A 31 -14.27 24.11 31.80
N GLU A 32 -14.91 23.19 31.07
CA GLU A 32 -14.35 21.89 30.66
C GLU A 32 -13.53 22.01 29.35
N ARG A 33 -13.65 23.13 28.64
CA ARG A 33 -12.96 23.34 27.36
C ARG A 33 -11.48 23.66 27.51
N VAL A 34 -11.05 24.20 28.64
CA VAL A 34 -9.67 24.62 28.86
C VAL A 34 -8.68 23.46 28.64
N GLU A 35 -8.97 22.29 29.19
CA GLU A 35 -8.12 21.11 29.01
C GLU A 35 -8.14 20.62 27.56
N LEU A 36 -9.31 20.65 26.92
CA LEU A 36 -9.48 20.23 25.53
C LEU A 36 -8.78 21.20 24.56
N ASP A 37 -8.74 22.50 24.87
CA ASP A 37 -8.03 23.51 24.09
C ASP A 37 -6.51 23.24 24.12
N ILE A 38 -5.97 22.91 25.30
CA ILE A 38 -4.56 22.50 25.47
C ILE A 38 -4.28 21.22 24.68
N VAL A 39 -5.17 20.22 24.75
CA VAL A 39 -5.03 18.99 23.96
C VAL A 39 -5.01 19.29 22.47
N ALA A 40 -5.88 20.18 21.98
CA ALA A 40 -5.87 20.59 20.58
C ALA A 40 -4.56 21.28 20.19
N GLU A 41 -3.98 22.10 21.07
CA GLU A 41 -2.70 22.77 20.84
C GLU A 41 -1.51 21.79 20.80
N VAL A 42 -1.46 20.82 21.73
CA VAL A 42 -0.47 19.75 21.73
C VAL A 42 -0.62 18.83 20.50
N MET A 43 -1.86 18.54 20.09
CA MET A 43 -2.09 17.79 18.86
C MET A 43 -1.58 18.57 17.64
N ARG A 44 -1.91 19.87 17.54
CA ARG A 44 -1.39 20.73 16.48
C ARG A 44 0.12 20.80 16.46
N SER A 45 0.79 20.89 17.61
CA SER A 45 2.25 20.97 17.66
C SER A 45 2.94 19.72 17.11
N ARG A 46 2.28 18.56 17.19
CA ARG A 46 2.74 17.33 16.54
C ARG A 46 2.52 17.34 15.03
N PHE A 47 1.48 18.00 14.55
CA PHE A 47 1.21 18.16 13.12
C PHE A 47 1.97 19.34 12.47
N THR A 48 2.36 20.37 13.22
CA THR A 48 3.15 21.49 12.69
C THR A 48 4.56 21.06 12.31
N HIS A 49 5.13 20.04 12.96
CA HIS A 49 6.38 19.43 12.53
C HIS A 49 6.27 18.64 11.21
N SER A 50 5.07 18.49 10.64
CA SER A 50 4.87 17.99 9.26
C SER A 50 4.72 19.11 8.22
N ARG A 51 4.75 20.39 8.63
CA ARG A 51 4.63 21.53 7.67
C ARG A 51 5.86 21.70 6.79
N SER A 52 7.01 21.21 7.22
CA SER A 52 8.14 20.98 6.33
C SER A 52 8.08 19.53 5.90
N ALA A 53 7.35 19.25 4.83
CA ALA A 53 7.74 18.10 4.03
C ALA A 53 9.22 18.30 3.72
N LEU A 54 10.07 17.40 4.24
CA LEU A 54 11.53 17.46 4.06
C LEU A 54 11.93 17.49 2.58
N LEU A 55 11.00 17.08 1.71
CA LEU A 55 11.13 17.05 0.27
C LEU A 55 9.95 17.81 -0.35
N SER A 56 10.26 18.62 -1.36
CA SER A 56 9.23 19.17 -2.23
C SER A 56 8.59 18.00 -2.99
N PRO A 57 7.26 17.98 -3.14
CA PRO A 57 6.61 16.96 -3.96
C PRO A 57 7.11 17.09 -5.41
N PRO A 58 7.18 15.98 -6.17
CA PRO A 58 7.48 16.05 -7.60
C PRO A 58 6.44 16.91 -8.32
N THR A 59 6.83 17.47 -9.46
CA THR A 59 5.92 18.19 -10.36
C THR A 59 4.81 17.25 -10.86
N ARG A 60 3.72 17.82 -11.37
CA ARG A 60 2.63 17.03 -11.94
C ARG A 60 3.11 16.15 -13.10
N ASP A 61 3.97 16.69 -13.96
CA ASP A 61 4.49 15.98 -15.11
C ASP A 61 5.41 14.82 -14.70
N GLU A 62 6.21 15.01 -13.64
CA GLU A 62 7.02 13.93 -13.05
C GLU A 62 6.16 12.84 -12.36
N ALA A 63 4.96 13.17 -11.93
CA ALA A 63 4.07 12.25 -11.23
C ALA A 63 3.02 11.57 -12.13
N ASP A 64 2.83 11.98 -13.39
CA ASP A 64 1.74 11.51 -14.26
C ASP A 64 2.09 10.25 -15.06
N GLY A 65 2.59 9.22 -14.39
CA GLY A 65 2.80 7.91 -14.98
C GLY A 65 1.47 7.17 -15.30
N PRO A 66 1.45 6.29 -16.32
CA PRO A 66 0.24 5.56 -16.73
C PRO A 66 -0.29 4.62 -15.63
N LEU A 67 0.57 4.06 -14.77
CA LEU A 67 0.18 3.19 -13.66
C LEU A 67 -0.16 4.02 -12.42
N ARG A 68 -1.37 4.60 -12.39
CA ARG A 68 -1.83 5.47 -11.29
C ARG A 68 -1.97 4.73 -9.97
N LEU A 69 -1.00 4.81 -9.06
CA LEU A 69 -1.03 4.18 -7.75
C LEU A 69 -2.08 4.81 -6.81
N GLY A 70 -2.25 6.12 -6.85
CA GLY A 70 -3.15 6.82 -5.93
C GLY A 70 -3.04 8.33 -6.02
N ARG A 71 -3.67 9.04 -5.09
CA ARG A 71 -3.64 10.51 -5.04
C ARG A 71 -2.49 11.00 -4.17
N ILE A 72 -1.83 12.05 -4.62
CA ILE A 72 -0.79 12.75 -3.86
C ILE A 72 -1.46 13.82 -3.00
N HIS A 73 -1.33 13.67 -1.68
CA HIS A 73 -1.76 14.66 -0.71
C HIS A 73 -0.53 15.27 -0.04
N HIS A 74 -0.42 16.60 -0.11
CA HIS A 74 0.61 17.36 0.59
C HIS A 74 -0.05 18.34 1.55
N GLY A 75 0.00 18.05 2.84
CA GLY A 75 -0.81 18.74 3.83
C GLY A 75 -2.31 18.61 3.51
N ARG A 76 -2.97 19.74 3.21
CA ARG A 76 -4.41 19.78 2.83
C ARG A 76 -4.64 19.87 1.32
N GLN A 77 -3.58 19.94 0.53
CA GLN A 77 -3.68 20.11 -0.92
C GLN A 77 -3.59 18.75 -1.62
N GLU A 78 -4.54 18.48 -2.53
CA GLU A 78 -4.45 17.39 -3.49
C GLU A 78 -3.63 17.88 -4.69
N LEU A 79 -2.50 17.23 -4.97
CA LEU A 79 -1.56 17.67 -6.00
C LEU A 79 -1.76 17.00 -7.35
N GLY A 80 -2.44 15.85 -7.37
CA GLY A 80 -2.68 15.04 -8.55
C GLY A 80 -2.63 13.55 -8.23
N TYR A 81 -2.31 12.75 -9.24
CA TYR A 81 -2.07 11.32 -9.10
C TYR A 81 -0.57 11.04 -9.01
N LEU A 82 -0.21 10.01 -8.25
CA LEU A 82 1.07 9.34 -8.34
C LEU A 82 0.90 8.21 -9.35
N GLY A 83 1.57 8.32 -10.47
CA GLY A 83 1.66 7.31 -11.51
C GLY A 83 3.09 6.82 -11.66
N LEU A 84 3.23 5.56 -12.06
CA LEU A 84 4.51 4.97 -12.45
C LEU A 84 4.52 4.66 -13.95
N HIS A 85 5.67 4.79 -14.57
CA HIS A 85 6.00 4.17 -15.84
C HIS A 85 6.48 2.73 -15.61
N LYS A 86 6.26 1.86 -16.60
CA LYS A 86 6.65 0.44 -16.52
C LYS A 86 8.15 0.26 -16.24
N HIS A 87 9.01 1.10 -16.82
CA HIS A 87 10.45 1.03 -16.63
C HIS A 87 10.88 1.37 -15.18
N GLU A 88 10.15 2.23 -14.48
CA GLU A 88 10.41 2.57 -13.07
C GLU A 88 10.05 1.39 -12.16
N LEU A 89 9.04 0.60 -12.54
CA LEU A 89 8.66 -0.62 -11.83
C LEU A 89 9.73 -1.72 -11.92
N MET A 90 10.50 -1.73 -13.01
CA MET A 90 11.52 -2.75 -13.28
C MET A 90 12.88 -2.45 -12.62
N GLN A 91 13.03 -1.31 -11.93
CA GLN A 91 14.27 -0.90 -11.26
C GLN A 91 14.32 -1.27 -9.76
N ASP A 92 13.52 -2.26 -9.35
CA ASP A 92 13.27 -2.72 -7.97
C ASP A 92 12.23 -1.87 -7.19
N ALA A 93 11.16 -2.53 -6.75
CA ALA A 93 10.10 -1.92 -5.94
C ALA A 93 9.96 -2.64 -4.58
N LEU A 94 9.92 -1.87 -3.48
CA LEU A 94 9.76 -2.41 -2.12
C LEU A 94 8.52 -1.83 -1.44
N PHE A 95 7.57 -2.70 -1.09
CA PHE A 95 6.41 -2.35 -0.25
C PHE A 95 6.67 -2.71 1.22
N THR A 96 6.91 -1.69 2.06
CA THR A 96 7.17 -1.87 3.50
C THR A 96 6.11 -1.20 4.39
N GLY A 97 6.01 -1.63 5.65
CA GLY A 97 5.02 -1.13 6.61
C GLY A 97 4.57 -2.17 7.65
N ARG A 98 4.00 -1.70 8.76
CA ARG A 98 3.49 -2.56 9.86
C ARG A 98 2.34 -3.48 9.40
N SER A 99 2.07 -4.57 10.12
CA SER A 99 0.84 -5.34 9.91
C SER A 99 -0.41 -4.44 9.98
N GLY A 100 -1.36 -4.67 9.07
CA GLY A 100 -2.58 -3.87 8.92
C GLY A 100 -2.40 -2.50 8.26
N SER A 101 -1.20 -2.13 7.79
CA SER A 101 -0.96 -0.83 7.12
C SER A 101 -1.44 -0.76 5.67
N GLY A 102 -1.99 -1.86 5.11
CA GLY A 102 -2.47 -1.91 3.73
C GLY A 102 -1.44 -2.31 2.68
N LYS A 103 -0.26 -2.85 3.04
CA LYS A 103 0.75 -3.31 2.06
C LYS A 103 0.19 -4.26 1.01
N SER A 104 -0.50 -5.31 1.44
CA SER A 104 -1.09 -6.31 0.55
C SER A 104 -2.12 -5.67 -0.40
N THR A 105 -2.91 -4.73 0.12
CA THR A 105 -3.85 -3.95 -0.69
C THR A 105 -3.12 -3.09 -1.73
N ALA A 106 -2.03 -2.42 -1.37
CA ALA A 106 -1.24 -1.63 -2.31
C ALA A 106 -0.63 -2.51 -3.41
N CYS A 107 -0.07 -3.68 -3.06
CA CYS A 107 0.44 -4.65 -4.03
C CYS A 107 -0.69 -5.15 -4.97
N LEU A 108 -1.83 -5.58 -4.44
CA LEU A 108 -2.98 -6.01 -5.25
C LEU A 108 -3.47 -4.92 -6.21
N ASN A 109 -3.58 -3.68 -5.73
CA ASN A 109 -4.00 -2.55 -6.58
C ASN A 109 -2.99 -2.21 -7.68
N LEU A 110 -1.71 -2.49 -7.47
CA LEU A 110 -0.70 -2.38 -8.52
C LEU A 110 -0.82 -3.54 -9.50
N MET A 111 -0.95 -4.78 -9.00
CA MET A 111 -1.07 -5.98 -9.83
C MET A 111 -2.26 -5.90 -10.79
N ILE A 112 -3.45 -5.53 -10.30
CA ILE A 112 -4.65 -5.36 -11.13
C ILE A 112 -4.39 -4.39 -12.29
N LYS A 113 -3.69 -3.27 -12.04
CA LYS A 113 -3.38 -2.30 -13.10
C LYS A 113 -2.39 -2.81 -14.14
N LEU A 114 -1.50 -3.71 -13.74
CA LEU A 114 -0.55 -4.34 -14.66
C LEU A 114 -1.24 -5.42 -15.50
N ILE A 115 -2.19 -6.15 -14.90
CA ILE A 115 -3.07 -7.10 -15.60
C ILE A 115 -3.92 -6.36 -16.64
N ASP A 116 -4.53 -5.22 -16.27
CA ASP A 116 -5.27 -4.35 -17.21
C ASP A 116 -4.42 -3.82 -18.39
N GLN A 117 -3.09 -3.91 -18.30
CA GLN A 117 -2.14 -3.51 -19.35
C GLN A 117 -1.54 -4.70 -20.10
N ASP A 118 -2.13 -5.89 -19.98
CA ASP A 118 -1.68 -7.15 -20.60
C ASP A 118 -0.20 -7.43 -20.31
N VAL A 119 0.28 -7.07 -19.11
CA VAL A 119 1.64 -7.38 -18.70
C VAL A 119 1.71 -8.86 -18.30
N PRO A 120 2.51 -9.68 -19.00
CA PRO A 120 2.60 -11.09 -18.67
C PRO A 120 3.23 -11.27 -17.30
N TRP A 121 2.76 -12.27 -16.58
CA TRP A 121 3.13 -12.43 -15.19
C TRP A 121 3.35 -13.89 -14.83
N THR A 122 4.21 -14.08 -13.84
CA THR A 122 4.60 -15.39 -13.35
C THR A 122 4.50 -15.37 -11.83
N VAL A 123 3.69 -16.27 -11.26
CA VAL A 123 3.61 -16.45 -9.81
C VAL A 123 4.60 -17.52 -9.38
N ILE A 124 5.30 -17.24 -8.29
CA ILE A 124 6.31 -18.12 -7.71
C ILE A 124 6.02 -18.29 -6.22
N GLU A 125 5.71 -19.50 -5.79
CA GLU A 125 5.63 -19.86 -4.36
C GLU A 125 6.86 -20.69 -3.95
N ILE A 126 7.54 -20.29 -2.88
CA ILE A 126 8.75 -20.98 -2.40
C ILE A 126 8.40 -21.85 -1.18
N LYS A 127 8.74 -23.13 -1.24
CA LYS A 127 8.59 -24.13 -0.16
C LYS A 127 9.95 -24.75 0.17
N GLN A 128 10.28 -24.85 1.46
CA GLN A 128 11.55 -25.43 1.90
C GLN A 128 11.58 -26.97 1.96
N GLY A 129 10.45 -27.64 1.69
CA GLY A 129 10.35 -29.11 1.74
C GLY A 129 10.60 -29.79 0.39
N LEU A 130 10.92 -31.09 0.42
CA LEU A 130 11.04 -31.94 -0.78
C LEU A 130 9.68 -32.34 -1.37
N SER A 131 8.60 -32.23 -0.60
CA SER A 131 7.23 -32.50 -1.04
C SER A 131 6.39 -31.23 -0.84
N PRO A 132 6.37 -30.32 -1.82
CA PRO A 132 5.61 -29.09 -1.71
C PRO A 132 4.11 -29.38 -1.63
N LYS A 133 3.41 -28.69 -0.74
CA LYS A 133 1.94 -28.70 -0.67
C LYS A 133 1.42 -27.30 -0.93
N LEU A 134 0.53 -27.20 -1.90
CA LEU A 134 -0.18 -25.97 -2.22
C LEU A 134 -1.23 -25.66 -1.16
N GLY A 135 -1.27 -24.40 -0.73
CA GLY A 135 -2.29 -23.90 0.19
C GLY A 135 -3.49 -23.35 -0.57
N ARG A 136 -4.66 -23.28 0.10
CA ARG A 136 -5.86 -22.66 -0.48
C ARG A 136 -5.62 -21.23 -0.99
N GLY A 137 -4.82 -20.45 -0.26
CA GLY A 137 -4.48 -19.08 -0.67
C GLY A 137 -3.72 -19.00 -1.98
N PHE A 138 -2.94 -20.03 -2.35
CA PHE A 138 -2.26 -20.06 -3.64
C PHE A 138 -3.26 -20.28 -4.77
N TYR A 139 -4.17 -21.26 -4.63
CA TYR A 139 -5.22 -21.49 -5.61
C TYR A 139 -6.12 -20.26 -5.81
N SER A 140 -6.55 -19.61 -4.72
CA SER A 140 -7.31 -18.36 -4.83
C SER A 140 -6.54 -17.26 -5.55
N ALA A 141 -5.23 -17.14 -5.33
CA ALA A 141 -4.41 -16.17 -6.05
C ALA A 141 -4.29 -16.52 -7.55
N LEU A 142 -4.23 -17.80 -7.93
CA LEU A 142 -4.22 -18.20 -9.34
C LEU A 142 -5.57 -17.89 -10.02
N GLU A 143 -6.68 -18.12 -9.33
CA GLU A 143 -8.03 -17.80 -9.81
C GLU A 143 -8.23 -16.29 -9.99
N ASP A 144 -7.78 -15.49 -9.01
CA ASP A 144 -7.96 -14.03 -9.04
C ASP A 144 -7.09 -13.34 -10.07
N LEU A 145 -5.89 -13.88 -10.31
CA LEU A 145 -4.91 -13.22 -11.15
C LEU A 145 -4.94 -13.75 -12.61
N GLU A 146 -5.13 -15.08 -12.82
CA GLU A 146 -5.00 -15.83 -14.11
C GLU A 146 -3.61 -15.85 -14.84
N PRO A 147 -2.61 -16.65 -14.40
CA PRO A 147 -1.21 -16.53 -14.85
C PRO A 147 -0.93 -17.01 -16.25
N ASP A 148 0.09 -16.40 -16.88
CA ASP A 148 0.80 -17.06 -17.97
C ASP A 148 1.58 -18.28 -17.47
N ARG A 149 2.22 -18.16 -16.30
CA ARG A 149 3.01 -19.23 -15.67
C ARG A 149 2.88 -19.25 -14.16
N ALA A 150 2.82 -20.43 -13.56
CA ALA A 150 2.85 -20.60 -12.11
C ALA A 150 3.83 -21.69 -11.69
N PHE A 151 4.74 -21.33 -10.79
CA PHE A 151 5.79 -22.22 -10.29
C PHE A 151 5.74 -22.37 -8.77
N VAL A 152 6.04 -23.57 -8.31
CA VAL A 152 6.37 -23.86 -6.91
C VAL A 152 7.83 -24.24 -6.82
N VAL A 153 8.64 -23.34 -6.27
CA VAL A 153 10.05 -23.60 -6.03
C VAL A 153 10.17 -24.43 -4.76
N TYR A 154 10.75 -25.62 -4.88
CA TYR A 154 10.90 -26.54 -3.76
C TYR A 154 12.36 -26.99 -3.57
N ALA A 155 12.64 -27.74 -2.50
CA ALA A 155 14.02 -28.12 -2.15
C ALA A 155 14.63 -29.21 -3.05
N GLY A 156 13.88 -29.76 -4.00
CA GLY A 156 14.40 -30.73 -4.97
C GLY A 156 15.04 -30.07 -6.18
N ARG A 157 15.35 -30.89 -7.19
CA ARG A 157 16.06 -30.49 -8.40
C ARG A 157 15.33 -30.82 -9.68
N GLU A 158 14.16 -31.44 -9.58
CA GLU A 158 13.40 -31.92 -10.72
C GLU A 158 12.28 -30.93 -11.03
N ARG A 159 11.82 -30.93 -12.29
CA ARG A 159 10.62 -30.23 -12.72
C ARG A 159 9.51 -31.23 -13.00
N TYR A 160 8.35 -31.00 -12.40
CA TYR A 160 7.19 -31.87 -12.62
C TYR A 160 5.86 -31.12 -12.43
N PRO A 161 4.78 -31.54 -13.12
CA PRO A 161 3.44 -31.00 -12.90
C PRO A 161 2.98 -31.26 -11.46
N LEU A 162 2.63 -30.21 -10.71
CA LEU A 162 2.17 -30.31 -9.33
C LEU A 162 0.65 -30.20 -9.21
N ALA A 163 0.04 -29.36 -10.04
CA ALA A 163 -1.41 -29.18 -10.18
C ALA A 163 -1.72 -28.63 -11.58
N ASP A 164 -3.00 -28.45 -11.89
CA ASP A 164 -3.42 -27.83 -13.16
C ASP A 164 -2.76 -26.46 -13.31
N SER A 165 -2.01 -26.28 -14.41
CA SER A 165 -1.27 -25.06 -14.73
C SER A 165 -0.19 -24.66 -13.71
N VAL A 166 0.24 -25.58 -12.83
CA VAL A 166 1.29 -25.33 -11.81
C VAL A 166 2.40 -26.37 -11.88
N GLU A 167 3.64 -25.91 -11.99
CA GLU A 167 4.82 -26.77 -12.02
C GLU A 167 5.65 -26.64 -10.74
N ALA A 168 6.07 -27.76 -10.16
CA ALA A 168 7.14 -27.76 -9.17
C ALA A 168 8.49 -27.70 -9.89
N ILE A 169 9.42 -26.88 -9.39
CA ILE A 169 10.74 -26.65 -10.01
C ILE A 169 11.81 -26.41 -8.95
N GLY A 170 13.04 -26.83 -9.21
CA GLY A 170 14.17 -26.56 -8.31
C GLY A 170 14.66 -25.11 -8.38
N LEU A 171 15.27 -24.59 -7.31
CA LEU A 171 15.76 -23.20 -7.23
C LEU A 171 16.74 -22.83 -8.36
N ALA A 172 17.66 -23.74 -8.73
CA ALA A 172 18.62 -23.47 -9.79
C ALA A 172 17.96 -23.32 -11.17
N GLU A 173 16.95 -24.14 -11.44
CA GLU A 173 16.27 -24.17 -12.73
C GLU A 173 15.35 -22.96 -12.91
N ILE A 174 14.61 -22.55 -11.87
CA ILE A 174 13.79 -21.33 -11.95
C ILE A 174 14.66 -20.07 -12.13
N CYS A 175 15.83 -20.00 -11.50
CA CYS A 175 16.75 -18.88 -11.73
C CYS A 175 17.20 -18.82 -13.20
N SER A 176 17.43 -19.96 -13.84
CA SER A 176 17.75 -20.02 -15.27
C SER A 176 16.57 -19.50 -16.11
N GLU A 177 15.36 -19.99 -15.86
CA GLU A 177 14.12 -19.62 -16.57
C GLU A 177 13.80 -18.12 -16.49
N LEU A 178 14.14 -17.46 -15.38
CA LEU A 178 13.88 -16.03 -15.19
C LEU A 178 14.93 -15.11 -15.83
N THR A 179 16.05 -15.67 -16.31
CA THR A 179 17.15 -14.91 -16.91
C THR A 179 17.26 -15.07 -18.43
N SER A 180 16.47 -15.97 -19.00
CA SER A 180 16.32 -16.20 -20.45
C SER A 180 15.29 -15.28 -21.07
#